data_AF-A0A0C2FCR4-F1
#
_entry.id   AF-A0A0C2FCR4-F1
#
_cell.length_a   1.000
_cell.length_b   1.000
_cell.length_c   1.000
_cell.angle_alpha   90.00
_cell.angle_beta   90.00
_cell.angle_gamma   90.00
#
_symmetry.space_group_name_H-M   'P 1'
#
loop_
_entity.id
_entity.type
_entity.pdbx_description
1 polymer ?
#
loop_
_entity_poly.entity_id
_entity_poly.type
_entity_poly.pdbx_seq_one_letter_code
_entity_poly.pdbx_strand_id
1 'polypeptide(L)' 'MSANPGKFTYDAADMSIAIVQAGTVIYDTPATLDKLERLTKEAASHGAKLVVFPGIDRY' A
#
# COMPACT_ATOMS: atom_id res chain seq x y z
N MET A 1 39.04 4.18 2.61
CA MET A 1 38.00 3.36 3.26
C MET A 1 37.28 4.23 4.27
N SER A 2 36.05 4.67 4.00
CA SER A 2 35.18 5.27 5.02
C SER A 2 33.74 4.99 4.61
N ALA A 3 33.19 3.90 5.13
CA ALA A 3 31.77 3.61 5.05
C ALA A 3 31.04 4.55 6.02
N ASN A 4 30.07 5.31 5.51
CA ASN A 4 29.23 6.18 6.33
C ASN A 4 28.30 5.28 7.19
N PRO A 5 28.41 5.28 8.54
CA PRO A 5 27.78 4.29 9.42
C PRO A 5 26.25 4.43 9.58
N GLY A 6 25.55 5.09 8.66
CA GLY A 6 24.10 5.31 8.74
C GLY A 6 23.32 5.02 7.47
N LYS A 7 23.95 4.52 6.40
CA LYS A 7 23.25 4.22 5.15
C LYS A 7 22.81 2.74 5.16
N PHE A 8 21.61 2.47 5.67
CA PHE A 8 20.93 1.20 5.43
C PHE A 8 20.56 1.15 3.94
N THR A 9 21.41 0.52 3.14
CA THR A 9 21.04 0.14 1.76
C THR A 9 20.18 -1.11 1.88
N TYR A 10 18.88 -0.99 1.60
CA TYR A 10 18.08 -2.15 1.29
C TYR A 10 18.55 -2.65 -0.07
N ASP A 11 19.01 -3.90 -0.16
CA ASP A 11 19.08 -4.58 -1.45
C ASP A 11 17.67 -4.49 -2.03
N ALA A 12 17.53 -3.72 -3.11
CA ALA A 12 16.28 -3.59 -3.84
C ALA A 12 16.05 -4.90 -4.61
N ALA A 13 15.93 -6.01 -3.88
CA ALA A 13 15.27 -7.20 -4.38
C ALA A 13 13.90 -6.73 -4.88
N ASP A 14 13.54 -7.10 -6.12
CA ASP A 14 12.37 -6.61 -6.85
C ASP A 14 11.14 -6.39 -5.94
N MET A 15 10.97 -5.13 -5.50
CA MET A 15 9.91 -4.75 -4.58
C MET A 15 8.80 -4.08 -5.38
N SER A 16 7.76 -4.86 -5.68
CA SER A 16 6.52 -4.39 -6.29
C SER A 16 5.62 -3.73 -5.25
N ILE A 17 5.19 -2.50 -5.52
CA ILE A 17 4.30 -1.72 -4.66
C ILE A 17 3.07 -1.32 -5.47
N ALA A 18 1.89 -1.42 -4.86
CA ALA A 18 0.64 -0.94 -5.44
C ALA A 18 0.14 0.29 -4.69
N ILE A 19 -0.15 1.36 -5.43
CA ILE A 19 -0.83 2.55 -4.91
C ILE A 19 -2.29 2.46 -5.34
N VAL A 20 -3.19 2.38 -4.37
CA VAL A 20 -4.63 2.30 -4.64
C VAL A 20 -5.19 3.71 -4.80
N GLN A 21 -5.85 3.98 -5.93
CA GLN A 21 -6.54 5.25 -6.18
C GLN A 21 -8.04 5.06 -5.98
N ALA A 22 -8.45 4.87 -4.72
CA ALA A 22 -9.85 4.66 -4.39
C ALA A 22 -10.17 5.21 -2.99
N GLY A 23 -11.16 6.11 -2.90
CA GLY A 23 -11.64 6.66 -1.63
C GLY A 23 -12.53 5.71 -0.84
N THR A 24 -12.86 6.10 0.38
CA THR A 24 -13.80 5.39 1.26
C THR A 24 -15.24 5.51 0.77
N VAL A 25 -16.12 4.62 1.25
CA VAL A 25 -17.56 4.79 1.11
C VAL A 25 -18.05 5.64 2.28
N ILE A 26 -18.75 6.73 1.97
CA ILE A 26 -19.14 7.74 2.96
C ILE A 26 -20.05 7.10 4.02
N TYR A 27 -19.62 7.21 5.29
CA TYR A 27 -20.29 6.66 6.48
C TYR A 27 -20.59 5.15 6.44
N ASP A 28 -19.96 4.39 5.54
CA ASP A 28 -20.15 2.96 5.39
C ASP A 28 -18.83 2.22 5.56
N THR A 29 -18.51 1.91 6.83
CA THR A 29 -17.31 1.15 7.18
C THR A 29 -17.33 -0.26 6.58
N PRO A 30 -18.43 -1.04 6.66
CA PRO A 30 -18.51 -2.36 6.02
C PRO A 30 -18.19 -2.31 4.51
N ALA A 31 -18.85 -1.43 3.75
CA ALA A 31 -18.61 -1.33 2.30
C ALA A 31 -17.18 -0.83 1.98
N THR A 32 -16.61 0.01 2.84
CA THR A 32 -15.21 0.43 2.73
C THR A 32 -14.25 -0.75 2.93
N LEU A 33 -14.51 -1.62 3.90
CA LEU A 33 -13.69 -2.81 4.17
C LEU A 33 -13.77 -3.82 3.04
N ASP A 34 -14.96 -4.09 2.50
CA ASP A 34 -15.15 -4.99 1.35
C ASP A 34 -14.36 -4.51 0.13
N LYS A 35 -14.39 -3.20 -0.11
CA LYS A 35 -13.61 -2.55 -1.18
C LYS A 35 -12.10 -2.68 -0.94
N LEU A 36 -11.65 -2.50 0.29
CA LEU A 36 -10.25 -2.62 0.67
C LEU A 36 -9.75 -4.07 0.45
N GLU A 37 -10.54 -5.06 0.85
CA GLU A 37 -10.23 -6.47 0.65
C GLU A 37 -10.09 -6.80 -0.85
N ARG A 38 -11.06 -6.37 -1.67
CA ARG A 38 -11.03 -6.59 -3.12
C ARG A 38 -9.79 -6.01 -3.78
N LEU A 39 -9.47 -4.74 -3.46
CA LEU A 39 -8.33 -4.03 -4.05
C LEU A 39 -6.98 -4.59 -3.56
N THR A 40 -6.92 -5.07 -2.32
CA THR A 40 -5.73 -5.74 -1.79
C THR A 40 -5.48 -7.06 -2.53
N LYS A 41 -6.53 -7.87 -2.75
CA LYS A 41 -6.43 -9.13 -3.51
C LYS A 41 -5.97 -8.89 -4.95
N GLU A 42 -6.49 -7.85 -5.60
CA GLU A 42 -6.08 -7.45 -6.96
C GLU A 42 -4.61 -6.99 -7.00
N ALA A 43 -4.17 -6.18 -6.05
CA ALA A 43 -2.76 -5.79 -5.97
C ALA A 43 -1.84 -6.99 -5.72
N ALA A 44 -2.24 -7.91 -4.84
CA ALA A 44 -1.50 -9.13 -4.55
C ALA A 44 -1.41 -10.07 -5.76
N SER A 45 -2.47 -10.18 -6.58
CA SER A 45 -2.43 -10.98 -7.80
C SER A 45 -1.49 -10.41 -8.87
N HIS A 46 -1.27 -9.09 -8.86
CA HIS A 46 -0.23 -8.42 -9.64
C HIS A 46 1.17 -8.48 -9.00
N GLY A 47 1.31 -9.22 -7.90
CA GLY A 47 2.58 -9.49 -7.24
C GLY A 47 3.02 -8.44 -6.24
N ALA A 48 2.20 -7.43 -5.93
CA ALA A 48 2.55 -6.36 -4.98
C ALA A 48 2.87 -6.93 -3.59
N LYS A 49 3.96 -6.44 -3.00
CA LYS A 49 4.41 -6.76 -1.63
C LYS A 49 3.99 -5.72 -0.60
N LEU A 50 3.60 -4.53 -1.08
CA LEU A 50 3.05 -3.45 -0.26
C LEU A 50 1.88 -2.80 -1.03
N VAL A 51 0.77 -2.58 -0.34
CA VAL A 51 -0.40 -1.89 -0.87
C VAL A 51 -0.66 -0.66 -0.02
N VAL A 52 -0.65 0.51 -0.65
CA VAL A 52 -0.88 1.80 0.03
C VAL A 52 -2.25 2.32 -0.34
N PHE A 53 -3.06 2.60 0.69
CA PHE A 53 -4.38 3.19 0.56
C PHE A 53 -4.36 4.67 0.92
N PRO A 54 -5.23 5.49 0.30
CA PRO A 54 -5.43 6.86 0.72
C PRO A 54 -6.02 6.89 2.14
N GLY A 55 -5.67 7.93 2.90
CA GLY A 55 -6.23 8.16 4.22
C GLY A 55 -7.74 8.38 4.17
N ILE A 56 -8.38 8.22 5.33
CA ILE A 56 -9.79 8.58 5.51
C ILE A 56 -9.95 10.09 5.24
N ASP A 57 -10.79 10.44 4.28
CA ASP A 57 -11.21 11.82 4.04
C ASP A 57 -12.12 12.22 5.21
N ARG A 58 -11.51 12.70 6.29
CA ARG A 58 -12.23 13.35 7.38
C ARG A 58 -12.50 14.78 6.91
N TYR A 59 -13.76 15.06 6.62
CA TYR A 59 -14.27 16.43 6.64
C TYR A 59 -13.92 17.12 7.96
#